data_AF-A0AAD8XAZ1-F1
#
_entry.id   AF-A0AAD8XAZ1-F1
#
_cell.length_a   1.000
_cell.length_b   1.000
_cell.length_c   1.000
_cell.angle_alpha   90.00
_cell.angle_beta   90.00
_cell.angle_gamma   90.00
#
_symmetry.space_group_name_H-M   'P 1'
#
loop_
_entity.id
_entity.type
_entity.pdbx_description
1 polymer ?
#
loop_
_entity_poly.entity_id
_entity_poly.type
_entity_poly.pdbx_seq_one_letter_code
_entity_poly.pdbx_strand_id
1 'polypeptide(L)'
;MASVEHCLYCFEALASHLEKRPGLSLKEIKQSWPEYAKTLSPGFGDGKDGKKLLPALQRLAEPSSDSASASSGSSISLPAETPATSTDSLADDDEADDISESPLFVTWNTVSSCSGHRSLRGCIGTFEAQDLADGLSSYALTSALHDMRFPPVEAPELPSLEVAVTLLTDFEDADDAMDWTLGVHGLRISFFYHGKRYGATYLPDVAVEQEWTKEETLVSLMRKAGWMGSKSKWQDVELKVVRYQGKKESLEYGEYKKWADWVQKNKTKCG
;
A
#
# COMPACT_ATOMS: atom_id res chain seq x y z
N MET A 1 -4.96 4.78 5.30
CA MET A 1 -3.84 3.91 4.83
C MET A 1 -4.36 3.00 3.71
N ALA A 2 -3.55 2.10 3.14
CA ALA A 2 -4.10 0.98 2.36
C ALA A 2 -5.00 0.11 3.25
N SER A 3 -6.03 -0.53 2.69
CA SER A 3 -7.03 -1.25 3.48
C SER A 3 -7.82 -2.28 2.65
N VAL A 4 -8.65 -3.07 3.32
CA VAL A 4 -9.39 -4.19 2.71
C VAL A 4 -10.44 -3.69 1.71
N GLU A 5 -11.08 -2.55 1.99
CA GLU A 5 -12.07 -1.89 1.12
C GLU A 5 -11.46 -1.47 -0.22
N HIS A 6 -10.22 -0.99 -0.21
CA HIS A 6 -9.46 -0.67 -1.43
C HIS A 6 -9.19 -1.94 -2.26
N CYS A 7 -8.86 -3.06 -1.61
CA CYS A 7 -8.67 -4.35 -2.27
C CYS A 7 -9.98 -4.91 -2.86
N LEU A 8 -11.09 -4.82 -2.12
CA LEU A 8 -12.43 -5.18 -2.59
C LEU A 8 -12.86 -4.35 -3.80
N TYR A 9 -12.53 -3.06 -3.82
CA TYR A 9 -12.83 -2.17 -4.93
C TYR A 9 -12.03 -2.50 -6.19
N CYS A 10 -10.74 -2.85 -6.07
CA CYS A 10 -9.95 -3.35 -7.20
C CYS A 10 -10.53 -4.66 -7.78
N PHE A 11 -11.00 -5.59 -6.94
CA PHE A 11 -11.70 -6.80 -7.39
C PHE A 11 -13.05 -6.51 -8.03
N GLU A 12 -13.84 -5.62 -7.45
CA GLU A 12 -15.14 -5.22 -7.98
C GLU A 12 -14.98 -4.59 -9.36
N ALA A 13 -14.02 -3.69 -9.55
CA ALA A 13 -13.74 -3.06 -10.85
C ALA A 13 -13.38 -4.11 -11.93
N LEU A 14 -12.49 -5.06 -11.62
CA LEU A 14 -12.10 -6.12 -12.54
C LEU A 14 -13.26 -7.08 -12.84
N ALA A 15 -13.97 -7.55 -11.81
CA ALA A 15 -15.08 -8.48 -11.97
C ALA A 15 -16.25 -7.83 -12.72
N SER A 16 -16.65 -6.61 -12.38
CA SER A 16 -17.74 -5.90 -13.07
C SER A 16 -17.42 -5.63 -14.54
N HIS A 17 -16.15 -5.34 -14.87
CA HIS A 17 -15.68 -5.19 -16.24
C HIS A 17 -15.79 -6.50 -17.03
N LEU A 18 -15.30 -7.62 -16.47
CA LEU A 18 -15.35 -8.94 -17.11
C LEU A 18 -16.80 -9.48 -17.24
N GLU A 19 -17.65 -9.23 -16.24
CA GLU A 19 -19.08 -9.58 -16.22
C GLU A 19 -19.94 -8.60 -17.02
N LYS A 20 -19.38 -7.47 -17.50
CA LYS A 20 -20.05 -6.38 -18.25
C LYS A 20 -21.27 -5.79 -17.54
N ARG A 21 -21.18 -5.64 -16.22
CA ARG A 21 -22.19 -5.03 -15.35
C ARG A 21 -21.68 -3.69 -14.78
N PRO A 22 -22.56 -2.81 -14.26
CA PRO A 22 -22.11 -1.74 -13.38
C PRO A 22 -21.42 -2.34 -12.13
N GLY A 23 -20.32 -1.71 -11.73
CA GLY A 23 -19.64 -1.96 -10.46
C GLY A 23 -20.14 -1.03 -9.35
N LEU A 24 -19.92 -1.41 -8.10
CA LEU A 24 -20.11 -0.59 -6.91
C LEU A 24 -19.05 0.52 -6.85
N SER A 25 -19.45 1.69 -6.35
CA SER A 25 -18.52 2.78 -6.04
C SER A 25 -17.71 2.49 -4.76
N LEU A 26 -16.49 3.03 -4.66
CA LEU A 26 -15.65 2.90 -3.46
C LEU A 26 -16.38 3.33 -2.17
N LYS A 27 -17.31 4.30 -2.27
CA LYS A 27 -18.15 4.76 -1.14
C LYS A 27 -19.17 3.72 -0.69
N GLU A 28 -19.85 3.02 -1.61
CA GLU A 28 -20.73 1.88 -1.27
C GLU A 28 -19.93 0.72 -0.63
N ILE A 29 -18.69 0.49 -1.08
CA ILE A 29 -17.83 -0.56 -0.51
C ILE A 29 -17.40 -0.20 0.92
N LYS A 30 -16.90 1.03 1.13
CA LYS A 30 -16.55 1.54 2.48
C LYS A 30 -17.75 1.50 3.46
N GLN A 31 -18.98 1.71 2.98
CA GLN A 31 -20.19 1.60 3.81
C GLN A 31 -20.60 0.14 4.10
N SER A 32 -20.53 -0.75 3.10
CA SER A 32 -21.01 -2.13 3.22
C SER A 32 -20.03 -3.08 3.93
N TRP A 33 -18.73 -2.79 3.92
CA TRP A 33 -17.72 -3.66 4.54
C TRP A 33 -17.84 -3.75 6.08
N PRO A 34 -18.01 -2.65 6.84
CA PRO A 34 -18.24 -2.73 8.29
C PRO A 34 -19.51 -3.47 8.69
N GLU A 35 -20.56 -3.44 7.86
CA GLU A 35 -21.77 -4.25 8.07
C GLU A 35 -21.51 -5.74 7.84
N TYR A 36 -20.81 -6.08 6.76
CA TYR A 36 -20.40 -7.45 6.48
C TYR A 36 -19.49 -8.02 7.58
N ALA A 37 -18.51 -7.25 8.05
CA ALA A 37 -17.61 -7.62 9.15
C ALA A 37 -18.38 -7.95 10.44
N LYS A 38 -19.42 -7.17 10.79
CA LYS A 38 -20.30 -7.46 11.94
C LYS A 38 -21.05 -8.80 11.81
N THR A 39 -21.31 -9.28 10.58
CA THR A 39 -21.91 -10.62 10.37
C THR A 39 -20.92 -11.78 10.45
N LEU A 40 -19.62 -11.49 10.44
CA LEU A 40 -18.55 -12.48 10.53
C LEU A 40 -18.03 -12.66 11.96
N SER A 41 -18.14 -11.64 12.82
CA SER A 41 -17.89 -11.73 14.26
C SER A 41 -19.10 -12.41 14.95
N PRO A 42 -18.98 -13.68 15.41
CA PRO A 42 -20.06 -14.30 16.17
C PRO A 42 -20.16 -13.63 17.55
N GLY A 43 -21.38 -13.28 17.97
CA GLY A 43 -21.63 -12.93 19.37
C GLY A 43 -21.25 -14.10 20.27
N PHE A 44 -20.71 -13.80 21.47
CA PHE A 44 -20.31 -14.81 22.46
C PHE A 44 -21.47 -15.76 22.79
N GLY A 45 -21.42 -16.96 22.24
CA GLY A 45 -22.40 -18.03 22.43
C GLY A 45 -21.68 -19.35 22.61
N ASP A 46 -21.93 -20.01 23.75
CA ASP A 46 -21.25 -21.26 24.10
C ASP A 46 -21.59 -22.38 23.09
N GLY A 47 -20.56 -22.89 22.40
CA GLY A 47 -20.75 -23.83 21.30
C GLY A 47 -19.42 -24.29 20.71
N LYS A 48 -19.11 -25.57 20.86
CA LYS A 48 -17.90 -26.19 20.31
C LYS A 48 -18.01 -26.35 18.78
N ASP A 49 -17.42 -25.42 18.03
CA ASP A 49 -16.91 -25.72 16.69
C ASP A 49 -15.83 -24.71 16.26
N GLY A 50 -14.62 -25.22 15.99
CA GLY A 50 -13.41 -24.42 15.75
C GLY A 50 -13.33 -23.79 14.37
N LYS A 51 -14.16 -22.78 14.09
CA LYS A 51 -14.03 -21.95 12.88
C LYS A 51 -12.81 -21.05 13.01
N LYS A 52 -11.81 -21.22 12.13
CA LYS A 52 -10.73 -20.23 11.96
C LYS A 52 -11.35 -18.88 11.58
N LEU A 53 -10.88 -17.79 12.20
CA LEU A 53 -11.19 -16.44 11.72
C LEU A 53 -10.61 -16.22 10.32
N LEU A 54 -11.17 -15.27 9.59
CA LEU A 54 -10.61 -14.79 8.33
C LEU A 54 -9.34 -13.96 8.62
N PRO A 55 -8.26 -14.08 7.81
CA PRO A 55 -7.01 -13.33 8.05
C PRO A 55 -7.23 -11.82 8.14
N ALA A 56 -8.11 -11.26 7.30
CA ALA A 56 -8.47 -9.83 7.32
C ALA A 56 -9.12 -9.40 8.66
N LEU A 57 -9.86 -10.28 9.34
CA LEU A 57 -10.43 -9.98 10.67
C LEU A 57 -9.42 -10.18 11.79
N GLN A 58 -8.45 -11.06 11.64
CA GLN A 58 -7.39 -11.23 12.64
C GLN A 58 -6.51 -9.97 12.72
N ARG A 59 -6.23 -9.32 11.57
CA ARG A 59 -5.57 -7.99 11.51
C ARG A 59 -6.32 -6.88 12.23
N LEU A 60 -7.65 -6.98 12.34
CA LEU A 60 -8.51 -6.01 13.06
C LEU A 60 -8.69 -6.32 14.55
N ALA A 61 -8.14 -7.44 15.05
CA ALA A 61 -8.35 -7.92 16.41
C ALA A 61 -7.13 -7.79 17.33
N GLU A 62 -5.98 -7.39 16.80
CA GLU A 62 -4.72 -7.24 17.56
C GLU A 62 -4.45 -5.76 17.86
N PRO A 63 -4.49 -5.30 19.13
CA PRO A 63 -4.05 -3.95 19.49
C PRO A 63 -2.53 -3.82 19.31
N SER A 64 -2.07 -2.65 18.89
CA SER A 64 -0.66 -2.34 18.62
C SER A 64 0.23 -2.55 19.86
N SER A 65 0.87 -3.71 19.95
CA SER A 65 1.74 -4.08 21.08
C SER A 65 3.17 -3.57 20.87
N ASP A 66 3.35 -2.26 20.99
CA ASP A 66 4.66 -1.58 20.94
C ASP A 66 5.64 -2.16 21.98
N SER A 67 6.52 -3.04 21.52
CA SER A 67 7.44 -3.79 22.36
C SER A 67 8.73 -3.01 22.62
N ALA A 68 8.59 -1.78 23.12
CA ALA A 68 9.71 -0.94 23.50
C ALA A 68 10.40 -1.51 24.76
N SER A 69 11.67 -1.90 24.64
CA SER A 69 12.54 -2.28 25.77
C SER A 69 13.73 -1.33 25.86
N ALA A 70 13.86 -0.63 26.99
CA ALA A 70 14.75 0.52 27.14
C ALA A 70 16.12 0.19 27.77
N SER A 71 17.13 1.02 27.49
CA SER A 71 18.35 1.13 28.34
C SER A 71 19.03 2.51 28.26
N SER A 72 18.58 3.38 29.17
CA SER A 72 19.24 4.51 29.87
C SER A 72 20.63 5.05 29.45
N GLY A 73 20.75 6.39 29.34
CA GLY A 73 22.01 7.16 29.41
C GLY A 73 21.77 8.69 29.36
N SER A 74 22.48 9.52 30.14
CA SER A 74 22.19 10.96 30.33
C SER A 74 23.49 11.79 30.45
N SER A 75 23.56 13.13 30.32
CA SER A 75 22.59 14.23 30.52
C SER A 75 22.89 15.41 29.53
N ILE A 76 22.54 16.70 29.64
CA ILE A 76 22.01 17.59 30.72
C ILE A 76 21.26 18.83 30.16
N SER A 77 20.49 19.47 31.07
CA SER A 77 20.07 20.89 31.21
C SER A 77 20.76 22.03 30.40
N LEU A 78 20.12 23.18 30.11
CA LEU A 78 18.71 23.60 30.29
C LEU A 78 18.17 24.63 29.23
N PRO A 79 18.26 26.00 29.33
CA PRO A 79 17.11 26.82 28.93
C PRO A 79 17.34 28.07 28.04
N ALA A 80 16.31 28.45 27.26
CA ALA A 80 16.02 29.83 26.80
C ALA A 80 14.54 29.98 26.38
N GLU A 81 14.03 31.21 26.38
CA GLU A 81 12.61 31.61 26.19
C GLU A 81 12.56 32.96 25.40
N THR A 82 11.47 33.55 24.90
CA THR A 82 9.98 33.38 24.86
C THR A 82 9.48 34.20 23.62
N PRO A 83 8.19 34.52 23.33
CA PRO A 83 6.87 33.92 23.64
C PRO A 83 5.88 33.79 22.44
N ALA A 84 4.77 33.07 22.69
CA ALA A 84 3.39 33.16 22.15
C ALA A 84 2.99 34.00 20.91
N THR A 85 2.09 33.42 20.09
CA THR A 85 0.75 33.98 19.73
C THR A 85 -0.15 32.84 19.23
N SER A 86 -1.47 32.91 19.51
CA SER A 86 -2.43 31.80 19.29
C SER A 86 -3.48 32.07 18.21
N THR A 87 -3.78 31.05 17.41
CA THR A 87 -5.10 30.75 16.80
C THR A 87 -5.14 29.21 16.71
N ASP A 88 -5.79 28.47 17.61
CA ASP A 88 -7.25 28.41 17.81
C ASP A 88 -7.98 27.98 16.53
N SER A 89 -8.22 26.66 16.45
CA SER A 89 -9.15 25.97 15.56
C SER A 89 -9.51 24.65 16.26
N LEU A 90 -10.63 24.65 16.98
CA LEU A 90 -11.22 23.41 17.51
C LEU A 90 -11.72 22.55 16.33
N ALA A 91 -11.35 21.28 16.34
CA ALA A 91 -11.96 20.23 15.54
C ALA A 91 -12.02 18.95 16.40
N ASP A 92 -13.17 18.27 16.35
CA ASP A 92 -13.57 17.21 17.29
C ASP A 92 -12.81 15.87 17.10
N ASP A 93 -13.04 14.97 18.05
CA ASP A 93 -12.43 13.64 18.22
C ASP A 93 -12.57 12.67 17.02
N ASP A 94 -11.54 11.83 16.84
CA ASP A 94 -11.61 10.44 16.34
C ASP A 94 -12.37 10.13 15.02
N GLU A 95 -12.19 10.93 13.97
CA GLU A 95 -12.50 10.53 12.58
C GLU A 95 -11.26 9.99 11.85
N ALA A 96 -11.40 8.86 11.16
CA ALA A 96 -10.27 8.18 10.52
C ALA A 96 -9.88 8.85 9.19
N ASP A 97 -8.60 9.23 9.04
CA ASP A 97 -8.00 9.87 7.85
C ASP A 97 -8.46 9.24 6.51
N ASP A 98 -9.49 9.84 5.89
CA ASP A 98 -10.02 9.39 4.60
C ASP A 98 -9.16 9.96 3.46
N ILE A 99 -7.95 9.40 3.33
CA ILE A 99 -6.94 9.78 2.33
C ILE A 99 -7.60 9.86 0.94
N SER A 100 -7.76 11.08 0.43
CA SER A 100 -8.38 11.31 -0.87
C SER A 100 -7.44 10.94 -2.02
N GLU A 101 -6.16 11.31 -1.89
CA GLU A 101 -5.15 11.13 -2.93
C GLU A 101 -3.90 10.43 -2.40
N SER A 102 -3.34 9.50 -3.18
CA SER A 102 -2.07 8.82 -2.88
C SER A 102 -1.40 8.33 -4.16
N PRO A 103 -0.06 8.31 -4.24
CA PRO A 103 0.63 7.44 -5.17
C PRO A 103 0.35 5.97 -4.80
N LEU A 104 0.11 5.13 -5.80
CA LEU A 104 -0.45 3.79 -5.58
C LEU A 104 0.04 2.76 -6.60
N PHE A 105 0.05 1.49 -6.19
CA PHE A 105 0.35 0.33 -7.01
C PHE A 105 -0.69 -0.76 -6.77
N VAL A 106 -1.27 -1.29 -7.85
CA VAL A 106 -2.18 -2.45 -7.80
C VAL A 106 -1.47 -3.65 -8.40
N THR A 107 -1.39 -4.72 -7.62
CA THR A 107 -0.70 -5.97 -7.96
C THR A 107 -1.67 -7.12 -7.93
N TRP A 108 -1.70 -7.91 -9.01
CA TRP A 108 -2.41 -9.17 -9.09
C TRP A 108 -1.42 -10.32 -8.92
N ASN A 109 -1.79 -11.30 -8.10
CA ASN A 109 -1.06 -12.55 -7.94
C ASN A 109 -1.99 -13.73 -8.21
N THR A 110 -1.49 -14.81 -8.83
CA THR A 110 -2.15 -16.11 -8.80
C THR A 110 -1.71 -16.88 -7.55
N VAL A 111 -2.67 -17.47 -6.84
CA VAL A 111 -2.47 -18.27 -5.63
C VAL A 111 -2.65 -19.75 -6.00
N SER A 112 -1.58 -20.52 -5.87
CA SER A 112 -1.58 -21.95 -6.16
C SER A 112 -2.40 -22.73 -5.12
N SER A 113 -3.55 -23.29 -5.52
CA SER A 113 -4.44 -24.03 -4.61
C SER A 113 -3.82 -25.27 -3.94
N CYS A 114 -2.70 -25.79 -4.46
CA CYS A 114 -2.00 -26.95 -3.91
C CYS A 114 -0.80 -26.61 -3.00
N SER A 115 -0.31 -25.36 -3.03
CA SER A 115 0.91 -24.96 -2.31
C SER A 115 0.80 -23.64 -1.53
N GLY A 116 -0.26 -22.86 -1.74
CA GLY A 116 -0.40 -21.50 -1.20
C GLY A 116 0.59 -20.48 -1.80
N HIS A 117 1.42 -20.90 -2.77
CA HIS A 117 2.42 -20.03 -3.38
C HIS A 117 1.78 -18.94 -4.23
N ARG A 118 2.22 -17.70 -4.04
CA ARG A 118 1.80 -16.50 -4.79
C ARG A 118 2.75 -16.26 -5.95
N SER A 119 2.24 -16.14 -7.17
CA SER A 119 3.02 -15.78 -8.36
C SER A 119 2.48 -14.48 -8.95
N LEU A 120 3.37 -13.57 -9.35
CA LEU A 120 2.98 -12.32 -9.99
C LEU A 120 2.19 -12.60 -11.28
N ARG A 121 1.02 -11.94 -11.41
CA ARG A 121 0.09 -12.04 -12.55
C ARG A 121 -0.10 -10.71 -13.29
N GLY A 122 0.26 -9.60 -12.63
CA GLY A 122 0.32 -8.24 -13.18
C GLY A 122 0.61 -7.21 -12.09
N CYS A 123 1.30 -6.10 -12.38
CA CYS A 123 1.59 -5.03 -11.41
C CYS A 123 1.88 -3.70 -12.11
N ILE A 124 0.99 -2.71 -11.94
CA ILE A 124 1.11 -1.37 -12.50
C ILE A 124 0.69 -0.34 -11.43
N GLY A 125 1.32 0.84 -11.44
CA GLY A 125 1.09 1.90 -10.47
C GLY A 125 1.80 3.20 -10.87
N THR A 126 1.80 4.18 -9.97
CA THR A 126 2.40 5.50 -10.17
C THR A 126 3.01 6.09 -8.90
N PHE A 127 3.98 6.99 -9.09
CA PHE A 127 4.62 7.80 -8.05
C PHE A 127 4.06 9.23 -7.97
N GLU A 128 3.09 9.56 -8.82
CA GLU A 128 2.29 10.78 -8.73
C GLU A 128 1.04 10.49 -7.89
N ALA A 129 0.56 11.48 -7.12
CA ALA A 129 -0.68 11.32 -6.36
C ALA A 129 -1.88 11.19 -7.31
N GLN A 130 -2.82 10.30 -6.97
CA GLN A 130 -4.07 10.09 -7.71
C GLN A 130 -5.22 10.01 -6.70
N ASP A 131 -6.40 10.53 -7.07
CA ASP A 131 -7.65 10.20 -6.36
C ASP A 131 -7.79 8.67 -6.22
N LEU A 132 -8.14 8.18 -5.03
CA LEU A 132 -8.18 6.75 -4.77
C LEU A 132 -9.31 6.02 -5.50
N ALA A 133 -10.44 6.65 -5.84
CA ALA A 133 -11.52 6.00 -6.57
C ALA A 133 -11.18 5.85 -8.07
N ASP A 134 -10.76 6.94 -8.72
CA ASP A 134 -10.37 6.88 -10.14
C ASP A 134 -9.04 6.11 -10.31
N GLY A 135 -8.09 6.32 -9.40
CA GLY A 135 -6.79 5.68 -9.40
C GLY A 135 -6.88 4.16 -9.18
N LEU A 136 -7.50 3.68 -8.10
CA LEU A 136 -7.54 2.24 -7.81
C LEU A 136 -8.30 1.46 -8.88
N SER A 137 -9.39 2.00 -9.44
CA SER A 137 -10.15 1.34 -10.50
C SER A 137 -9.38 1.29 -11.83
N SER A 138 -8.77 2.41 -12.23
CA SER A 138 -7.94 2.51 -13.43
C SER A 138 -6.70 1.61 -13.36
N TYR A 139 -5.96 1.65 -12.25
CA TYR A 139 -4.75 0.84 -12.07
C TYR A 139 -5.05 -0.65 -11.84
N ALA A 140 -6.19 -1.02 -11.24
CA ALA A 140 -6.64 -2.41 -11.15
C ALA A 140 -6.90 -3.03 -12.53
N LEU A 141 -7.66 -2.33 -13.39
CA LEU A 141 -7.92 -2.78 -14.76
C LEU A 141 -6.63 -2.79 -15.59
N THR A 142 -5.81 -1.75 -15.49
CA THR A 142 -4.55 -1.65 -16.24
C THR A 142 -3.57 -2.78 -15.86
N SER A 143 -3.42 -3.10 -14.58
CA SER A 143 -2.53 -4.19 -14.14
C SER A 143 -3.08 -5.58 -14.41
N ALA A 144 -4.40 -5.76 -14.56
CA ALA A 144 -5.00 -7.04 -14.94
C ALA A 144 -5.02 -7.28 -16.46
N LEU A 145 -5.24 -6.23 -17.26
CA LEU A 145 -5.62 -6.36 -18.67
C LEU A 145 -4.57 -5.79 -19.65
N HIS A 146 -3.65 -4.93 -19.19
CA HIS A 146 -2.75 -4.16 -20.04
C HIS A 146 -1.27 -4.21 -19.61
N ASP A 147 -0.92 -5.01 -18.60
CA ASP A 147 0.48 -5.31 -18.25
C ASP A 147 1.11 -6.23 -19.30
N MET A 148 1.84 -5.65 -20.24
CA MET A 148 2.46 -6.31 -21.41
C MET A 148 3.41 -7.47 -21.09
N ARG A 149 3.73 -7.74 -19.81
CA ARG A 149 4.47 -8.92 -19.36
C ARG A 149 3.61 -10.20 -19.31
N PHE A 150 2.29 -10.05 -19.29
CA PHE A 150 1.32 -11.13 -19.08
C PHE A 150 0.17 -11.05 -20.11
N PRO A 151 -0.53 -12.16 -20.40
CA PRO A 151 -1.82 -12.07 -21.12
C PRO A 151 -2.86 -11.34 -20.24
N PRO A 152 -3.90 -10.71 -20.82
CA PRO A 152 -5.01 -10.16 -20.04
C PRO A 152 -5.65 -11.22 -19.13
N VAL A 153 -6.14 -10.81 -17.96
CA VAL A 153 -6.86 -11.69 -17.03
C VAL A 153 -8.25 -12.05 -17.57
N GLU A 154 -8.57 -13.34 -17.59
CA GLU A 154 -9.91 -13.84 -17.96
C GLU A 154 -10.79 -14.17 -16.74
N ALA A 155 -12.11 -14.15 -16.91
CA ALA A 155 -13.08 -14.46 -15.85
C ALA A 155 -12.87 -15.85 -15.16
N PRO A 156 -12.44 -16.93 -15.85
CA PRO A 156 -12.13 -18.21 -15.21
C PRO A 156 -10.89 -18.19 -14.31
N GLU A 157 -9.99 -17.21 -14.44
CA GLU A 157 -8.82 -17.07 -13.56
C GLU A 157 -9.18 -16.48 -12.19
N LEU A 158 -10.24 -15.66 -12.12
CA LEU A 158 -10.63 -14.91 -10.90
C LEU A 158 -10.61 -15.74 -9.60
N PRO A 159 -11.11 -17.00 -9.54
CA PRO A 159 -11.07 -17.81 -8.32
C PRO A 159 -9.68 -18.16 -7.79
N SER A 160 -8.62 -17.95 -8.59
CA SER A 160 -7.22 -18.16 -8.22
C SER A 160 -6.47 -16.87 -7.88
N LEU A 161 -7.11 -15.70 -7.94
CA LEU A 161 -6.42 -14.42 -7.76
C LEU A 161 -6.38 -13.92 -6.32
N GLU A 162 -5.29 -13.24 -6.00
CA GLU A 162 -5.16 -12.25 -4.93
C GLU A 162 -4.91 -10.88 -5.56
N VAL A 163 -5.48 -9.84 -4.95
CA VAL A 163 -5.07 -8.46 -5.20
C VAL A 163 -4.29 -7.94 -3.99
N ALA A 164 -3.22 -7.21 -4.25
CA ALA A 164 -2.49 -6.44 -3.26
C ALA A 164 -2.47 -4.97 -3.69
N VAL A 165 -2.89 -4.08 -2.79
CA VAL A 165 -2.89 -2.64 -2.98
C VAL A 165 -1.82 -2.04 -2.08
N THR A 166 -0.83 -1.39 -2.68
CA THR A 166 0.20 -0.64 -1.96
C THR A 166 -0.05 0.85 -2.17
N LEU A 167 -0.33 1.58 -1.09
CA LEU A 167 -0.34 3.04 -1.08
C LEU A 167 1.02 3.53 -0.55
N LEU A 168 1.60 4.53 -1.22
CA LEU A 168 2.86 5.13 -0.79
C LEU A 168 2.59 6.32 0.12
N THR A 169 3.17 6.29 1.32
CA THR A 169 2.92 7.27 2.38
C THR A 169 4.24 7.82 2.94
N ASP A 170 4.14 8.82 3.81
CA ASP A 170 5.26 9.26 4.66
C ASP A 170 6.47 9.75 3.83
N PHE A 171 6.18 10.56 2.80
CA PHE A 171 7.18 11.17 1.91
C PHE A 171 7.95 12.30 2.63
N GLU A 172 9.16 11.99 3.08
CA GLU A 172 10.04 12.90 3.81
C GLU A 172 11.29 13.23 2.97
N ASP A 173 11.73 14.48 3.01
CA ASP A 173 13.10 14.83 2.61
C ASP A 173 14.07 14.23 3.64
N ALA A 174 15.10 13.50 3.21
CA ALA A 174 16.09 12.90 4.10
C ALA A 174 17.20 13.91 4.46
N ASP A 175 17.69 13.89 5.71
CA ASP A 175 18.71 14.83 6.21
C ASP A 175 20.05 14.66 5.48
N ASP A 176 20.40 13.41 5.13
CA ASP A 176 21.51 13.09 4.25
C ASP A 176 21.18 11.91 3.31
N ALA A 177 22.06 11.59 2.35
CA ALA A 177 21.80 10.56 1.35
C ALA A 177 21.68 9.12 1.93
N MET A 178 22.15 8.89 3.16
CA MET A 178 22.10 7.64 3.92
C MET A 178 20.97 7.62 4.97
N ASP A 179 20.26 8.72 5.19
CA ASP A 179 19.21 8.88 6.20
C ASP A 179 17.88 8.17 5.80
N TRP A 180 17.96 6.84 5.76
CA TRP A 180 16.86 5.93 5.44
C TRP A 180 17.16 4.50 5.94
N THR A 181 16.16 3.61 5.92
CA THR A 181 16.32 2.24 6.43
C THR A 181 16.03 1.19 5.36
N LEU A 182 16.98 0.28 5.14
CA LEU A 182 16.87 -0.84 4.20
C LEU A 182 15.65 -1.71 4.55
N GLY A 183 14.83 -2.05 3.55
CA GLY A 183 13.61 -2.85 3.72
C GLY A 183 12.42 -2.12 4.36
N VAL A 184 12.58 -0.84 4.74
CA VAL A 184 11.49 -0.01 5.30
C VAL A 184 11.19 1.17 4.38
N HIS A 185 12.23 1.85 3.89
CA HIS A 185 12.10 3.05 3.07
C HIS A 185 12.35 2.77 1.58
N GLY A 186 11.37 3.14 0.75
CA GLY A 186 11.59 3.42 -0.66
C GLY A 186 12.27 4.78 -0.81
N LEU A 187 12.93 4.97 -1.95
CA LEU A 187 13.77 6.15 -2.22
C LEU A 187 13.39 6.77 -3.56
N ARG A 188 13.22 8.09 -3.58
CA ARG A 188 13.11 8.91 -4.79
C ARG A 188 14.22 9.96 -4.78
N ILE A 189 15.23 9.78 -5.63
CA ILE A 189 16.36 10.72 -5.73
C ILE A 189 16.14 11.73 -6.87
N SER A 190 16.68 12.94 -6.72
CA SER A 190 16.89 13.88 -7.83
C SER A 190 18.15 14.70 -7.60
N PHE A 191 18.91 14.94 -8.67
CA PHE A 191 20.18 15.67 -8.63
C PHE A 191 20.43 16.36 -9.98
N PHE A 192 21.40 17.27 -10.01
CA PHE A 192 21.89 17.87 -11.25
C PHE A 192 23.34 17.44 -11.51
N TYR A 193 23.67 17.13 -12.77
CA TYR A 193 25.02 16.75 -13.17
C TYR A 193 25.28 17.25 -14.60
N HIS A 194 26.36 18.01 -14.80
CA HIS A 194 26.69 18.67 -16.09
C HIS A 194 25.51 19.42 -16.74
N GLY A 195 24.75 20.18 -15.93
CA GLY A 195 23.61 20.98 -16.39
C GLY A 195 22.34 20.18 -16.76
N LYS A 196 22.34 18.86 -16.60
CA LYS A 196 21.16 18.00 -16.79
C LYS A 196 20.56 17.61 -15.44
N ARG A 197 19.24 17.56 -15.36
CA ARG A 197 18.52 17.01 -14.20
C ARG A 197 18.41 15.49 -14.34
N TYR A 198 18.61 14.80 -13.23
CA TYR A 198 18.47 13.36 -13.08
C TYR A 198 17.44 13.05 -11.99
N GLY A 199 16.82 11.87 -12.07
CA GLY A 199 15.97 11.33 -11.02
C GLY A 199 15.60 9.88 -11.26
N ALA A 200 15.41 9.13 -10.16
CA ALA A 200 15.01 7.73 -10.17
C ALA A 200 14.33 7.36 -8.85
N THR A 201 13.65 6.21 -8.83
CA THR A 201 12.97 5.69 -7.64
C THR A 201 13.08 4.18 -7.51
N TYR A 202 13.12 3.66 -6.28
CA TYR A 202 12.99 2.24 -5.91
C TYR A 202 12.03 2.11 -4.72
N LEU A 203 11.18 1.08 -4.77
CA LEU A 203 10.33 0.65 -3.66
C LEU A 203 11.16 0.03 -2.51
N PRO A 204 10.64 -0.04 -1.27
CA PRO A 204 11.40 -0.53 -0.10
C PRO A 204 12.06 -1.90 -0.29
N ASP A 205 11.36 -2.82 -0.94
CA ASP A 205 11.77 -4.23 -1.09
C ASP A 205 13.02 -4.39 -1.99
N VAL A 206 13.21 -3.51 -2.98
CA VAL A 206 14.18 -3.71 -4.08
C VAL A 206 15.63 -3.82 -3.59
N ALA A 207 15.99 -3.05 -2.55
CA ALA A 207 17.34 -3.13 -1.99
C ALA A 207 17.60 -4.46 -1.26
N VAL A 208 16.56 -5.03 -0.65
CA VAL A 208 16.62 -6.31 0.09
C VAL A 208 16.63 -7.49 -0.88
N GLU A 209 15.76 -7.48 -1.90
CA GLU A 209 15.70 -8.52 -2.95
C GLU A 209 17.01 -8.64 -3.76
N GLN A 210 17.83 -7.60 -3.78
CA GLN A 210 19.11 -7.57 -4.50
C GLN A 210 20.33 -7.69 -3.56
N GLU A 211 20.11 -7.88 -2.25
CA GLU A 211 21.16 -7.94 -1.21
C GLU A 211 22.10 -6.72 -1.20
N TRP A 212 21.61 -5.54 -1.58
CA TRP A 212 22.42 -4.32 -1.73
C TRP A 212 22.61 -3.56 -0.42
N THR A 213 23.82 -3.03 -0.24
CA THR A 213 24.08 -2.01 0.79
C THR A 213 23.39 -0.69 0.45
N LYS A 214 23.33 0.25 1.42
CA LYS A 214 22.79 1.61 1.18
C LYS A 214 23.54 2.32 0.03
N GLU A 215 24.86 2.29 0.05
CA GLU A 215 25.69 2.89 -1.02
C GLU A 215 25.39 2.29 -2.39
N GLU A 216 25.23 0.97 -2.48
CA GLU A 216 24.95 0.30 -3.73
C GLU A 216 23.56 0.60 -4.25
N THR A 217 22.57 0.70 -3.35
CA THR A 217 21.21 1.13 -3.68
C THR A 217 21.22 2.55 -4.28
N LEU A 218 21.92 3.50 -3.67
CA LEU A 218 22.03 4.88 -4.18
C LEU A 218 22.79 4.95 -5.52
N VAL A 219 23.92 4.27 -5.64
CA VAL A 219 24.70 4.23 -6.89
C VAL A 219 23.94 3.53 -8.01
N SER A 220 23.14 2.51 -7.68
CA SER A 220 22.21 1.85 -8.60
C SER A 220 21.06 2.78 -9.01
N LEU A 221 20.48 3.56 -8.09
CA LEU A 221 19.50 4.62 -8.39
C LEU A 221 20.07 5.69 -9.32
N MET A 222 21.28 6.18 -9.07
CA MET A 222 21.93 7.16 -9.94
C MET A 222 22.15 6.59 -11.35
N ARG A 223 22.62 5.34 -11.46
CA ARG A 223 22.76 4.64 -12.74
C ARG A 223 21.42 4.43 -13.45
N LYS A 224 20.36 4.07 -12.71
CA LYS A 224 18.98 3.96 -13.21
C LYS A 224 18.42 5.31 -13.72
N ALA A 225 18.86 6.43 -13.12
CA ALA A 225 18.56 7.77 -13.62
C ALA A 225 19.35 8.14 -14.90
N GLY A 226 20.38 7.36 -15.28
CA GLY A 226 21.24 7.61 -16.43
C GLY A 226 22.60 8.25 -16.10
N TRP A 227 23.05 8.24 -14.84
CA TRP A 227 24.37 8.74 -14.45
C TRP A 227 25.47 7.71 -14.69
N MET A 228 26.50 8.12 -15.44
CA MET A 228 27.61 7.28 -15.89
C MET A 228 28.93 7.58 -15.13
N GLY A 229 28.83 8.08 -13.90
CA GLY A 229 30.00 8.40 -13.06
C GLY A 229 30.64 7.18 -12.39
N SER A 230 31.80 7.40 -11.78
CA SER A 230 32.48 6.38 -10.96
C SER A 230 31.76 6.17 -9.63
N LYS A 231 31.66 4.92 -9.13
CA LYS A 231 31.17 4.64 -7.76
C LYS A 231 31.94 5.47 -6.72
N SER A 232 33.26 5.64 -6.88
CA SER A 232 34.09 6.44 -5.97
C SER A 232 33.82 7.95 -5.96
N LYS A 233 32.89 8.46 -6.78
CA LYS A 233 32.53 9.88 -6.91
C LYS A 233 31.03 10.13 -6.74
N TRP A 234 30.28 9.20 -6.13
CA TRP A 234 28.85 9.41 -5.90
C TRP A 234 28.60 10.55 -4.89
N GLN A 235 29.50 10.69 -3.90
CA GLN A 235 29.49 11.77 -2.89
C GLN A 235 29.89 13.15 -3.44
N ASP A 236 30.56 13.21 -4.62
CA ASP A 236 30.87 14.48 -5.31
C ASP A 236 29.59 15.13 -5.92
N VAL A 237 28.44 14.46 -5.86
CA VAL A 237 27.18 14.89 -6.46
C VAL A 237 26.19 15.26 -5.37
N GLU A 238 25.59 16.44 -5.47
CA GLU A 238 24.53 16.91 -4.58
C GLU A 238 23.23 16.14 -4.87
N LEU A 239 22.96 15.08 -4.09
CA LEU A 239 21.72 14.31 -4.14
C LEU A 239 20.68 14.89 -3.19
N LYS A 240 19.54 15.33 -3.73
CA LYS A 240 18.31 15.38 -2.93
C LYS A 240 17.70 13.98 -2.90
N VAL A 241 17.57 13.41 -1.70
CA VAL A 241 16.92 12.12 -1.45
C VAL A 241 15.60 12.37 -0.73
N VAL A 242 14.52 11.79 -1.25
CA VAL A 242 13.22 11.70 -0.58
C VAL A 242 13.00 10.25 -0.20
N ARG A 243 12.75 9.97 1.08
CA ARG A 243 12.36 8.66 1.59
C ARG A 243 10.83 8.57 1.68
N TYR A 244 10.29 7.37 1.56
CA TYR A 244 8.85 7.11 1.73
C TYR A 244 8.60 5.66 2.14
N GLN A 245 7.43 5.37 2.70
CA GLN A 245 7.01 4.02 3.06
C GLN A 245 5.96 3.49 2.08
N GLY A 246 5.80 2.17 2.03
CA GLY A 246 4.76 1.50 1.24
C GLY A 246 3.84 0.69 2.15
N LYS A 247 2.63 1.16 2.40
CA LYS A 247 1.63 0.47 3.22
C LYS A 247 0.81 -0.43 2.28
N LYS A 248 0.95 -1.74 2.44
CA LYS A 248 0.39 -2.78 1.56
C LYS A 248 -0.64 -3.62 2.29
N GLU A 249 -1.84 -3.73 1.73
CA GLU A 249 -2.87 -4.68 2.14
C GLU A 249 -3.12 -5.67 0.99
N SER A 250 -3.53 -6.92 1.29
CA SER A 250 -3.93 -7.88 0.26
C SER A 250 -5.06 -8.82 0.70
N LEU A 251 -5.84 -9.24 -0.30
CA LEU A 251 -7.08 -9.99 -0.16
C LEU A 251 -7.20 -11.03 -1.29
N GLU A 252 -7.65 -12.24 -0.95
CA GLU A 252 -7.89 -13.32 -1.93
C GLU A 252 -9.33 -13.23 -2.50
N TYR A 253 -9.55 -13.61 -3.76
CA TYR A 253 -10.88 -13.58 -4.40
C TYR A 253 -11.96 -14.32 -3.59
N GLY A 254 -11.57 -15.38 -2.88
CA GLY A 254 -12.44 -16.13 -1.98
C GLY A 254 -12.96 -15.35 -0.77
N GLU A 255 -12.44 -14.16 -0.46
CA GLU A 255 -13.00 -13.23 0.53
C GLU A 255 -13.91 -12.20 -0.16
N TYR A 256 -13.44 -11.58 -1.25
CA TYR A 256 -14.24 -10.69 -2.10
C TYR A 256 -15.58 -11.34 -2.50
N LYS A 257 -15.55 -12.60 -2.96
CA LYS A 257 -16.75 -13.29 -3.43
C LYS A 257 -17.77 -13.52 -2.31
N LYS A 258 -17.34 -13.76 -1.06
CA LYS A 258 -18.24 -13.90 0.10
C LYS A 258 -18.93 -12.57 0.44
N TRP A 259 -18.19 -11.46 0.37
CA TRP A 259 -18.73 -10.11 0.55
C TRP A 259 -19.69 -9.73 -0.59
N ALA A 260 -19.32 -9.92 -1.85
CA ALA A 260 -20.16 -9.62 -3.01
C ALA A 260 -21.48 -10.43 -2.98
N ASP A 261 -21.41 -11.73 -2.65
CA ASP A 261 -22.58 -12.59 -2.48
C ASP A 261 -23.43 -12.22 -1.25
N TRP A 262 -22.90 -11.47 -0.27
CA TRP A 262 -23.64 -10.91 0.85
C TRP A 262 -24.33 -9.60 0.44
N VAL A 263 -23.63 -8.70 -0.26
CA VAL A 263 -24.17 -7.44 -0.79
C VAL A 263 -25.36 -7.74 -1.71
N GLN A 264 -25.22 -8.68 -2.63
CA GLN A 264 -26.29 -9.06 -3.55
C GLN A 264 -27.53 -9.61 -2.81
N LYS A 265 -27.33 -10.43 -1.76
CA LYS A 265 -28.44 -10.96 -0.94
C LYS A 265 -29.17 -9.87 -0.16
N ASN A 266 -28.47 -8.84 0.29
CA ASN A 266 -29.08 -7.74 1.02
C ASN A 266 -29.74 -6.71 0.09
N LYS A 267 -29.15 -6.38 -1.07
CA LYS A 267 -29.84 -5.59 -2.13
C LYS A 267 -31.16 -6.27 -2.55
N THR A 268 -31.21 -7.61 -2.62
CA THR A 268 -32.42 -8.40 -2.95
C THR A 268 -33.45 -8.52 -1.81
N LYS A 269 -33.18 -7.98 -0.60
CA LYS A 269 -34.15 -7.95 0.52
C LYS A 269 -34.80 -6.58 0.74
N CYS A 270 -34.30 -5.54 0.08
CA CYS A 270 -34.68 -4.15 0.32
C CYS A 270 -35.45 -3.52 -0.86
N GLY A 271 -35.87 -4.33 -1.83
CA GLY A 271 -36.69 -3.95 -2.99
C GLY A 271 -37.73 -5.03 -3.30
#